data_AF-A0A970WRY9-F1
#
_entry.id   AF-A0A970WRY9-F1
#
_cell.length_a   1.000
_cell.length_b   1.000
_cell.length_c   1.000
_cell.angle_alpha   90.00
_cell.angle_beta   90.00
_cell.angle_gamma   90.00
#
_symmetry.space_group_name_H-M   'P 1'
#
loop_
_entity.id
_entity.type
_entity.pdbx_description
1 polymer ?
#
loop_
_entity_poly.entity_id
_entity_poly.type
_entity_poly.pdbx_seq_one_letter_code
_entity_poly.pdbx_strand_id
1 'polypeptide(L)' 'MESVPLTYLYSPQTERLVRRFCRQQGTVLDNFAGSGTTLVAAKRLGRNYYGIDILPEFCQIARRRLDQMALCIAG' A
#
# COMPACT_ATOMS: atom_id res chain seq x y z
N MET A 1 16.61 -12.81 -4.34
CA MET A 1 15.63 -12.06 -3.53
C MET A 1 16.06 -10.61 -3.55
N GLU A 2 15.82 -9.94 -4.68
CA GLU A 2 16.27 -8.56 -4.90
C GLU A 2 15.51 -7.62 -3.98
N SER A 3 16.23 -6.68 -3.39
CA SER A 3 15.65 -5.51 -2.74
C SER A 3 14.72 -4.82 -3.72
N VAL A 4 13.44 -4.69 -3.37
CA VAL A 4 12.50 -3.84 -4.12
C VAL A 4 13.15 -2.47 -4.30
N PRO A 5 13.39 -2.00 -5.54
CA PRO A 5 14.08 -0.73 -5.75
C PRO A 5 13.39 0.40 -4.99
N LEU A 6 14.16 1.31 -4.38
CA LEU A 6 13.65 2.45 -3.61
C LEU A 6 12.64 3.30 -4.39
N THR A 7 12.70 3.29 -5.72
CA THR A 7 11.73 3.93 -6.60
C THR A 7 10.29 3.42 -6.41
N TYR A 8 10.11 2.19 -5.96
CA TYR A 8 8.80 1.63 -5.63
C TYR A 8 8.32 1.99 -4.21
N LEU A 9 9.16 2.64 -3.40
CA LEU A 9 8.95 2.65 -1.95
C LEU A 9 8.06 3.77 -1.41
N TYR A 10 7.84 4.88 -2.13
CA TYR A 10 6.87 5.89 -1.71
C TYR A 10 6.56 6.90 -2.83
N SER A 11 5.28 7.20 -3.04
CA SER A 11 4.83 8.29 -3.91
C SER A 11 3.89 9.21 -3.11
N PRO A 12 4.33 10.45 -2.79
CA PRO A 12 3.44 11.48 -2.21
C PRO A 12 2.19 11.73 -3.08
N GLN A 13 2.31 11.49 -4.39
CA GLN A 13 1.21 11.65 -5.33
C GLN A 13 0.09 10.63 -5.06
N THR A 14 0.42 9.39 -4.70
CA THR A 14 -0.58 8.35 -4.39
C THR A 14 -1.42 8.69 -3.17
N GLU A 15 -0.82 9.19 -2.08
CA GLU A 15 -1.58 9.65 -0.90
C GLU A 15 -2.51 10.82 -1.26
N ARG A 16 -2.07 11.74 -2.12
CA ARG A 16 -2.92 12.83 -2.61
C ARG A 16 -4.13 12.32 -3.39
N LEU A 17 -3.95 11.31 -4.24
CA LEU A 17 -5.05 10.69 -5.00
C LEU A 17 -6.02 9.97 -4.07
N VAL A 18 -5.54 9.16 -3.14
CA VAL A 18 -6.38 8.47 -2.15
C VAL A 18 -7.17 9.48 -1.32
N ARG A 19 -6.54 10.57 -0.86
CA ARG A 19 -7.22 11.63 -0.11
C ARG A 19 -8.30 12.33 -0.92
N ARG A 20 -8.06 12.57 -2.22
CA ARG A 20 -8.97 13.30 -3.10
C ARG A 20 -10.18 12.47 -3.53
N PHE A 21 -9.99 11.18 -3.77
CA PHE A 21 -10.99 10.32 -4.41
C PHE A 21 -11.59 9.26 -3.48
N CYS A 22 -11.00 9.01 -2.30
CA CYS A 22 -11.54 8.09 -1.31
C CYS A 22 -11.87 8.84 -0.01
N ARG A 23 -13.16 8.83 0.35
CA ARG A 23 -13.67 9.39 1.60
C ARG A 23 -13.01 8.74 2.82
N GLN A 24 -13.03 9.40 3.97
CA GLN A 24 -12.53 8.81 5.22
C GLN A 24 -13.25 7.49 5.51
N GLN A 25 -12.52 6.48 5.99
CA GLN A 25 -13.00 5.10 6.21
C GLN A 25 -13.54 4.39 4.95
N GLY A 26 -13.42 5.02 3.77
CA GLY A 26 -13.74 4.39 2.49
C GLY A 26 -12.75 3.27 2.14
N THR A 27 -13.09 2.53 1.08
CA THR A 27 -12.29 1.40 0.59
C THR A 27 -11.58 1.78 -0.70
N VAL A 28 -10.29 1.45 -0.79
CA VAL A 28 -9.48 1.54 -2.01
C VAL A 28 -9.27 0.14 -2.58
N LEU A 29 -9.53 -0.04 -3.88
CA LEU A 29 -9.21 -1.28 -4.61
C LEU A 29 -8.10 -0.98 -5.61
N ASP A 30 -7.05 -1.79 -5.58
CA ASP A 30 -5.98 -1.76 -6.58
C ASP A 30 -5.84 -3.14 -7.24
N ASN A 31 -6.22 -3.25 -8.50
CA ASN A 31 -6.18 -4.51 -9.26
C ASN A 31 -4.78 -4.85 -9.80
N PHE A 32 -3.83 -3.93 -9.68
CA PHE A 32 -2.44 -4.08 -10.12
C PHE A 32 -1.52 -3.61 -8.99
N ALA A 33 -1.74 -4.17 -7.80
CA ALA A 33 -1.18 -3.65 -6.57
C ALA A 33 0.35 -3.63 -6.56
N GLY A 34 1.00 -4.52 -7.32
CA GLY A 34 2.44 -4.63 -7.43
C GLY A 34 3.09 -4.68 -6.06
N SER A 35 4.06 -3.79 -5.83
CA SER A 35 4.73 -3.69 -4.53
C SER A 35 3.85 -3.12 -3.41
N GLY A 36 2.62 -2.67 -3.67
CA GLY A 36 1.63 -2.26 -2.66
C GLY A 36 1.59 -0.77 -2.32
N THR A 37 2.14 0.11 -3.17
CA THR A 37 2.23 1.56 -2.88
C THR A 37 0.85 2.20 -2.63
N THR A 38 -0.18 1.84 -3.40
CA THR A 38 -1.55 2.30 -3.18
C THR A 38 -2.13 1.84 -1.84
N LEU A 39 -1.88 0.58 -1.47
CA LEU A 39 -2.36 -0.01 -0.22
C LEU A 39 -1.69 0.64 1.00
N VAL A 40 -0.39 0.91 0.90
CA VAL A 40 0.37 1.65 1.91
C VAL A 40 -0.20 3.05 2.10
N ALA A 41 -0.46 3.78 1.01
CA ALA A 41 -1.08 5.10 1.07
C ALA A 41 -2.48 5.04 1.73
N ALA A 42 -3.29 4.05 1.35
CA ALA A 42 -4.61 3.83 1.94
C ALA A 42 -4.50 3.54 3.45
N LYS A 43 -3.60 2.65 3.88
CA LYS A 43 -3.36 2.32 5.29
C LYS A 43 -2.95 3.54 6.11
N ARG A 44 -1.95 4.31 5.65
CA ARG A 44 -1.47 5.52 6.34
C ARG A 44 -2.57 6.56 6.52
N LEU A 45 -3.44 6.67 5.52
CA LEU A 45 -4.57 7.57 5.54
C LEU A 45 -5.77 6.99 6.31
N GLY A 46 -5.70 5.79 6.88
CA GLY A 46 -6.81 5.18 7.63
C GLY A 46 -8.00 4.80 6.73
N ARG A 47 -7.73 4.33 5.51
CA ARG A 47 -8.72 3.76 4.59
C ARG A 47 -8.65 2.23 4.64
N ASN A 48 -9.78 1.58 4.36
CA ASN A 48 -9.81 0.17 4.05
C ASN A 48 -9.18 -0.05 2.67
N TYR A 49 -8.60 -1.22 2.43
CA TYR A 49 -7.98 -1.52 1.14
C TYR A 49 -8.03 -2.99 0.76
N TYR A 50 -8.11 -3.24 -0.54
CA TYR A 50 -7.88 -4.55 -1.17
C TYR A 50 -6.90 -4.36 -2.32
N GLY A 51 -5.92 -5.25 -2.41
CA GLY A 51 -4.97 -5.27 -3.51
C GLY A 51 -4.94 -6.64 -4.14
N ILE A 52 -4.94 -6.67 -5.47
CA ILE A 52 -4.82 -7.87 -6.29
C ILE A 52 -3.57 -7.69 -7.15
N ASP A 53 -2.79 -8.75 -7.27
CA ASP A 53 -1.75 -8.85 -8.29
C ASP A 53 -1.71 -10.29 -8.80
N ILE A 54 -1.42 -10.45 -10.08
CA ILE A 54 -1.34 -11.77 -10.72
C ILE A 54 -0.07 -12.51 -10.29
N LEU A 55 0.97 -11.76 -9.94
CA LEU A 55 2.27 -12.27 -9.57
C LEU A 55 2.33 -12.50 -8.05
N PRO A 56 2.38 -13.77 -7.57
CA PRO A 56 2.35 -14.08 -6.14
C PRO A 56 3.50 -13.43 -5.35
N GLU A 57 4.66 -13.23 -5.97
CA GLU A 57 5.80 -12.54 -5.38
C GLU A 57 5.48 -11.09 -5.00
N PHE A 58 4.70 -10.38 -5.82
CA PHE A 58 4.30 -9.00 -5.53
C PHE A 58 3.28 -8.94 -4.40
N CYS A 59 2.35 -9.90 -4.35
CA CYS A 59 1.46 -10.07 -3.19
C CYS A 59 2.23 -10.26 -1.88
N GLN A 60 3.29 -11.08 -1.89
CA GLN A 60 4.16 -11.27 -0.71
C GLN A 60 4.93 -10.00 -0.34
N ILE A 61 5.47 -9.29 -1.33
CA ILE A 61 6.18 -8.01 -1.13
C ILE A 61 5.24 -6.96 -0.50
N ALA A 62 4.05 -6.78 -1.07
CA ALA A 62 3.05 -5.84 -0.58
C ALA A 62 2.64 -6.17 0.86
N ARG A 63 2.41 -7.46 1.16
CA ARG A 63 2.08 -7.93 2.51
C ARG A 63 3.17 -7.58 3.52
N ARG A 64 4.44 -7.92 3.24
CA ARG A 64 5.58 -7.61 4.12
C ARG A 64 5.70 -6.10 4.38
N ARG A 65 5.54 -5.26 3.35
CA ARG A 65 5.56 -3.80 3.49
C ARG A 65 4.43 -3.29 4.39
N LEU A 66 3.22 -3.82 4.23
CA LEU A 66 2.08 -3.46 5.05
C LEU A 66 2.27 -3.88 6.52
N ASP A 67 2.86 -5.04 6.78
CA ASP A 67 3.10 -5.55 8.13
C ASP A 67 4.19 -4.75 8.87
N GLN A 68 5.26 -4.35 8.17
CA GLN A 68 6.28 -3.46 8.74
C GLN A 68 5.71 -2.12 9.23
N MET A 69 4.64 -1.61 8.61
CA MET A 69 3.97 -0.40 9.08
C MET A 69 3.13 -0.61 10.35
N ALA A 70 2.71 -1.84 10.65
CA ALA A 70 1.93 -2.12 11.87
C ALA A 70 2.79 -2.11 13.15
N LEU A 71 4.11 -2.28 13.02
CA LEU A 71 5.04 -2.42 14.15
C LEU A 71 5.44 -1.10 14.83
N CYS A 72 5.04 0.06 14.32
CA CYS A 72 5.41 1.37 14.89
C CYS A 72 4.46 1.90 16.00
N ILE A 73 3.53 1.10 16.52
CA ILE A 73 2.57 1.54 17.57
C ILE A 73 2.75 0.82 18.92
N ALA A 74 3.91 0.20 19.15
CA ALA A 74 4.31 -0.27 20.48
C ALA A 74 5.31 0.71 21.09
N GLY A 75 4.79 1.75 21.74
CA GLY A 75 5.52 2.74 22.54
C GLY A 75 4.57 3.36 23.55
#